data_AF-A0A839XPU9-F1
#
_entry.id   AF-A0A839XPU9-F1
#
_cell.length_a   1.000
_cell.length_b   1.000
_cell.length_c   1.000
_cell.angle_alpha   90.00
_cell.angle_beta   90.00
_cell.angle_gamma   90.00
#
_symmetry.space_group_name_H-M   'P 1'
#
loop_
_entity.id
_entity.type
_entity.pdbx_description
1 polymer ?
#
loop_
_entity_poly.entity_id
_entity_poly.type
_entity_poly.pdbx_seq_one_letter_code
_entity_poly.pdbx_strand_id
1 'polypeptide(L)'
;MERLLMSLAPTELGRIRPELEACNVPTLLVWGTADVFFHLEWAHWLQRLVPGVTDVVEIPGGRLFFPDEFADDFVDAAERHWKTV
;
A
#
# COMPACT_ATOMS: atom_id res chain seq x y z
N MET A 1 -2.15 4.68 -21.58
CA MET A 1 -2.36 3.40 -20.84
C MET A 1 -1.11 2.53 -20.89
N GLU A 2 -0.52 2.26 -22.06
CA GLU A 2 0.66 1.39 -22.23
C GLU A 2 1.84 1.75 -21.32
N ARG A 3 2.17 3.04 -21.19
CA ARG A 3 3.30 3.49 -20.35
C ARG A 3 3.11 3.20 -18.85
N LEU A 4 1.88 3.27 -18.35
CA LEU A 4 1.54 2.92 -16.97
C LEU A 4 1.70 1.41 -16.76
N LEU A 5 1.21 0.60 -17.70
CA LEU A 5 1.36 -0.86 -17.63
C LEU A 5 2.83 -1.30 -17.68
N MET A 6 3.65 -0.64 -18.49
CA MET A 6 5.10 -0.90 -18.55
C MET A 6 5.82 -0.54 -17.26
N SER A 7 5.43 0.54 -16.56
CA SER A 7 6.02 0.88 -15.26
C SER A 7 5.65 -0.08 -14.13
N LEU A 8 4.59 -0.86 -14.31
CA LEU A 8 4.18 -1.92 -13.38
C LEU A 8 4.87 -3.26 -13.67
N ALA A 9 5.77 -3.32 -14.66
CA ALA A 9 6.51 -4.53 -14.97
C ALA A 9 7.42 -4.94 -13.78
N PRO A 10 7.52 -6.24 -13.46
CA PRO A 10 8.36 -6.73 -12.35
C PRO A 10 9.81 -6.28 -12.43
N THR A 11 10.35 -6.10 -13.64
CA THR A 11 11.73 -5.63 -13.88
C THR A 11 11.96 -4.20 -13.43
N GLU A 12 10.94 -3.34 -13.50
CA GLU A 12 11.04 -1.95 -13.07
C GLU A 12 10.73 -1.82 -11.58
N LEU A 13 9.68 -2.49 -11.09
CA LEU A 13 9.33 -2.49 -9.66
C LEU A 13 10.37 -3.21 -8.80
N GLY A 14 11.06 -4.23 -9.31
CA GLY A 14 12.10 -4.94 -8.55
C GLY A 14 13.32 -4.08 -8.20
N ARG A 15 13.55 -2.97 -8.92
CA ARG A 15 14.71 -2.09 -8.69
C ARG A 15 14.64 -1.30 -7.38
N ILE A 16 13.43 -0.97 -6.91
CA ILE A 16 13.24 -0.18 -5.67
C ILE A 16 13.33 -1.02 -4.40
N ARG A 17 13.51 -2.34 -4.54
CA ARG A 17 13.50 -3.26 -3.41
C ARG A 17 14.57 -2.92 -2.34
N PRO A 18 15.83 -2.65 -2.68
CA PRO A 18 16.84 -2.25 -1.68
C PRO A 18 16.45 -0.98 -0.91
N GLU A 19 15.85 0.00 -1.59
CA GLU A 19 15.38 1.25 -0.98
C GLU A 19 14.20 1.02 -0.03
N LEU A 20 13.28 0.12 -0.40
CA LEU A 20 12.18 -0.31 0.47
C LEU A 20 12.70 -1.05 1.72
N GLU A 21 13.67 -1.95 1.57
CA GLU A 21 14.31 -2.68 2.67
C GLU A 21 15.09 -1.73 3.62
N ALA A 22 15.55 -0.57 3.12
CA ALA A 22 16.21 0.44 3.92
C ALA A 22 15.26 1.51 4.52
N CYS A 23 13.98 1.50 4.13
CA CYS A 23 13.02 2.52 4.54
C CYS A 23 12.56 2.30 5.99
N ASN A 24 13.06 3.15 6.88
CA ASN A 24 12.72 3.17 8.31
C ASN A 24 11.75 4.30 8.68
N VAL A 25 11.25 5.06 7.70
CA VAL A 25 10.24 6.09 7.95
C VAL A 25 8.93 5.40 8.35
N PRO A 26 8.25 5.84 9.44
CA PRO A 26 6.95 5.30 9.81
C PRO A 26 6.00 5.33 8.60
N THR A 27 5.50 4.16 8.23
CA THR A 27 4.72 3.96 7.00
C THR A 27 3.44 3.18 7.32
N LEU A 28 2.29 3.75 6.99
CA LEU A 28 1.02 3.04 7.00
C LEU A 28 0.75 2.44 5.61
N LEU A 29 0.35 1.17 5.55
CA LEU A 29 -0.22 0.58 4.35
C LEU A 29 -1.75 0.55 4.48
N VAL A 30 -2.46 1.15 3.53
CA VAL A 30 -3.93 1.02 3.43
C VAL A 30 -4.27 0.33 2.11
N TRP A 31 -5.08 -0.73 2.16
CA TRP A 31 -5.22 -1.65 1.03
C TRP A 31 -6.67 -2.12 0.81
N GLY A 32 -7.19 -1.98 -0.40
CA GLY A 32 -8.50 -2.52 -0.79
C GLY A 32 -8.45 -4.03 -1.01
N THR A 33 -9.40 -4.79 -0.47
CA THR A 33 -9.38 -6.26 -0.52
C THR A 33 -10.00 -6.87 -1.78
N ALA A 34 -10.65 -6.06 -2.63
CA ALA A 34 -11.37 -6.52 -3.83
C ALA A 34 -10.70 -6.09 -5.15
N ASP A 35 -9.47 -5.56 -5.10
CA ASP A 35 -8.76 -5.12 -6.29
C ASP A 35 -8.13 -6.29 -7.07
N VAL A 36 -8.35 -6.32 -8.39
CA VAL A 36 -7.85 -7.39 -9.29
C VAL A 36 -6.42 -7.15 -9.78
N PHE A 37 -5.92 -5.92 -9.68
CA PHE A 37 -4.56 -5.56 -10.06
C PHE A 37 -3.62 -5.59 -8.85
N PHE A 38 -4.13 -5.22 -7.67
CA PHE A 38 -3.39 -5.10 -6.43
C PHE A 38 -3.90 -6.09 -5.38
N HIS A 39 -3.62 -7.38 -5.59
CA HIS A 39 -3.98 -8.44 -4.65
C HIS A 39 -3.46 -8.16 -3.23
N LEU A 40 -4.27 -8.49 -2.22
CA LEU A 40 -3.96 -8.26 -0.80
C LEU A 40 -2.62 -8.87 -0.36
N GLU A 41 -2.18 -9.96 -0.98
CA GLU A 41 -0.87 -10.58 -0.70
C GLU A 41 0.31 -9.60 -0.82
N TRP A 42 0.19 -8.59 -1.70
CA TRP A 42 1.21 -7.57 -1.89
C TRP A 42 1.30 -6.61 -0.71
N ALA A 43 0.19 -6.31 -0.03
CA ALA A 43 0.19 -5.51 1.20
C ALA A 43 1.03 -6.20 2.28
N HIS A 44 0.79 -7.49 2.51
CA HIS A 44 1.54 -8.26 3.50
C HIS A 44 2.98 -8.53 3.06
N TRP A 45 3.25 -8.63 1.76
CA TRP A 45 4.62 -8.69 1.26
C TRP A 45 5.38 -7.39 1.56
N LEU A 46 4.77 -6.23 1.29
CA LEU A 46 5.34 -4.91 1.60
C LEU A 46 5.55 -4.73 3.12
N GLN A 47 4.59 -5.17 3.94
CA GLN A 47 4.70 -5.15 5.40
C GLN A 47 5.95 -5.90 5.89
N ARG A 48 6.27 -7.05 5.29
CA ARG A 48 7.48 -7.81 5.65
C ARG A 48 8.76 -7.20 5.06
N LEU A 49 8.65 -6.50 3.94
CA LEU A 49 9.79 -5.94 3.22
C LEU A 49 10.28 -4.64 3.84
N VAL A 50 9.36 -3.73 4.19
CA VAL A 50 9.66 -2.36 4.60
C VAL A 50 9.70 -2.27 6.13
N PRO A 51 10.88 -2.07 6.75
CA PRO A 51 11.00 -2.06 8.21
C PRO A 51 10.18 -0.96 8.90
N GLY A 52 9.97 0.17 8.22
CA GLY A 52 9.18 1.29 8.72
C GLY A 52 7.67 1.07 8.71
N VAL A 53 7.15 -0.05 8.20
CA VAL A 53 5.70 -0.29 8.20
C VAL A 53 5.19 -0.48 9.63
N THR A 54 4.30 0.41 10.04
CA THR A 54 3.71 0.39 11.39
C THR A 54 2.44 -0.44 11.46
N ASP A 55 1.66 -0.47 10.37
CA ASP A 55 0.40 -1.20 10.31
C ASP A 55 -0.05 -1.47 8.85
N VAL A 56 -0.95 -2.44 8.70
CA VAL A 56 -1.69 -2.72 7.45
C VAL A 56 -3.18 -2.61 7.75
N VAL A 57 -3.84 -1.61 7.17
CA VAL A 57 -5.29 -1.44 7.25
C VAL A 57 -5.92 -1.94 5.96
N GLU A 58 -6.75 -2.97 6.08
CA GLU A 58 -7.51 -3.51 4.97
C GLU A 58 -8.88 -2.83 4.87
N ILE A 59 -9.27 -2.43 3.66
CA ILE A 59 -10.57 -1.83 3.35
C ILE A 59 -11.43 -2.90 2.67
N PRO A 60 -12.40 -3.51 3.38
CA PRO A 60 -13.22 -4.59 2.84
C PRO A 60 -14.01 -4.12 1.62
N GLY A 61 -13.86 -4.82 0.49
CA GLY A 61 -14.57 -4.47 -0.75
C GLY A 61 -13.95 -3.30 -1.53
N GLY A 62 -12.90 -2.67 -0.98
CA GLY A 62 -12.16 -1.60 -1.64
C GLY A 62 -11.43 -2.10 -2.90
N ARG A 63 -11.48 -1.30 -3.97
CA ARG A 63 -10.68 -1.47 -5.20
C ARG A 63 -9.75 -0.26 -5.37
N LEU A 64 -9.24 -0.03 -6.57
CA LEU A 64 -8.32 1.06 -6.90
C LEU A 64 -8.74 2.45 -6.39
N PHE A 65 -10.04 2.73 -6.35
CA PHE A 65 -10.59 4.02 -5.93
C PHE A 65 -11.20 4.00 -4.52
N PHE A 66 -10.80 3.02 -3.67
CA PHE A 66 -11.26 2.97 -2.29
C PHE A 66 -11.03 4.27 -1.50
N PRO A 67 -10.00 5.11 -1.76
CA PRO A 67 -9.86 6.37 -1.03
C PRO A 67 -11.05 7.32 -1.22
N ASP A 68 -11.73 7.24 -2.37
CA ASP A 68 -12.95 8.02 -2.64
C ASP A 68 -14.23 7.26 -2.23
N GLU A 69 -14.28 5.95 -2.51
CA GLU A 69 -15.46 5.11 -2.25
C GLU A 69 -15.66 4.77 -0.75
N PHE A 70 -14.58 4.73 0.02
CA PHE A 70 -14.51 4.39 1.45
C PHE A 70 -13.68 5.45 2.20
N ALA A 71 -13.97 6.72 1.91
CA ALA A 71 -13.19 7.85 2.41
C ALA A 71 -13.11 7.90 3.95
N ASP A 72 -14.22 7.63 4.65
CA ASP A 72 -14.25 7.66 6.11
C ASP A 72 -13.28 6.63 6.71
N ASP A 73 -13.30 5.38 6.21
CA ASP A 73 -12.40 4.31 6.68
C ASP A 73 -10.93 4.64 6.39
N PHE A 74 -10.64 5.21 5.21
CA PHE A 74 -9.30 5.62 4.82
C PHE A 74 -8.78 6.78 5.68
N VAL A 75 -9.59 7.83 5.86
CA VAL A 75 -9.22 9.01 6.66
C VAL A 75 -9.02 8.63 8.11
N ASP A 76 -9.88 7.79 8.69
CA ASP A 76 -9.73 7.30 10.06
C ASP A 76 -8.41 6.55 10.24
N ALA A 77 -8.01 5.72 9.26
CA ALA A 77 -6.73 5.01 9.30
C ALA A 77 -5.54 5.98 9.24
N ALA A 78 -5.58 6.96 8.33
CA ALA A 78 -4.52 7.95 8.17
C ALA A 78 -4.37 8.83 9.42
N GLU A 79 -5.48 9.31 9.98
CA GLU A 79 -5.47 10.11 11.20
C GLU A 79 -4.92 9.35 12.40
N ARG A 80 -5.30 8.08 12.57
CA ARG A 80 -4.76 7.24 13.65
C ARG A 80 -3.25 7.12 13.52
N HIS A 81 -2.74 6.85 12.32
CA HIS A 81 -1.30 6.76 12.08
C HIS A 81 -0.59 8.06 12.46
N TRP A 82 -1.04 9.22 11.96
CA TRP A 82 -0.43 10.51 12.25
C TRP A 82 -0.45 10.92 13.73
N LYS A 83 -1.42 10.45 14.50
CA LYS A 83 -1.48 10.71 15.95
C LYS A 83 -0.49 9.83 16.74
N THR A 84 0.02 8.76 16.14
CA THR A 84 0.87 7.75 16.80
C THR A 84 2.34 7.77 16.40
N VAL A 85 2.69 8.50 15.34
CA VAL A 85 4.06 8.64 14.81
C VAL A 85 4.71 9.97 15.17
#